data_AF-A0A970FUH5-F1
#
_entry.id   AF-A0A970FUH5-F1
#
_cell.length_a   1.000
_cell.length_b   1.000
_cell.length_c   1.000
_cell.angle_alpha   90.00
_cell.angle_beta   90.00
_cell.angle_gamma   90.00
#
_symmetry.space_group_name_H-M   'P 1'
#
loop_
_entity.id
_entity.type
_entity.pdbx_description
1 polymer ?
#
loop_
_entity_poly.entity_id
_entity_poly.type
_entity_poly.pdbx_seq_one_letter_code
_entity_poly.pdbx_strand_id
1 'polypeptide(L)'
;CCDADPLMLRRRADWIWQYRKAEWIAFHVQRWTRFFEKFVRRLHASDKQAFFNSAWTRDPFEAIYRYGIDYRCIARTGIDGCIVEDMSDVLPILSSRDNHYQMSEEQRNKTHDAFLTALMLNRAAMPRLQLLNLASVHDTMEQWGVLEHMPTAMTRNVISNLNTFIWTGQRWTPVTQGPLFCLADALEASDWQFIRNNWNVGYTPEVLAVSGLTLVWSDSCLDQEINAFLESRRTPTHKIVAELLYARAPVNAITRIEHLDHLTGPVLVSNYDLMSPSDQEKIAAYQGGDLYFIGQMDQADLPNRSAKKTLAVEKNTFGDMVLFATPVTLAQETVILENKEPYDVNPRTIREPLQALWTHPLHFQPISNAFYQTCADLIIRRTGSPRIDIKSSPDRSQKRSACQMIAVKTAEKTWKIAVGNEDYFYHHPVVDMHLPIQQITCLTKYRGYKVECSGSTFSARIPGRGMEVFELRL
;
A
#
# COMPACT_ATOMS: atom_id res chain seq x y z
N CYS A 1 38.05 22.27 -12.60
CA CYS A 1 37.11 22.55 -11.50
C CYS A 1 35.86 23.14 -12.14
N CYS A 2 34.73 22.40 -12.16
CA CYS A 2 33.51 22.80 -12.88
C CYS A 2 32.49 23.51 -11.97
N ASP A 3 32.80 23.65 -10.69
CA ASP A 3 31.80 24.02 -9.68
C ASP A 3 31.47 25.53 -9.66
N ALA A 4 32.19 26.33 -10.46
CA ALA A 4 31.95 27.76 -10.64
C ALA A 4 31.21 28.12 -11.95
N ASP A 5 30.96 27.15 -12.85
CA ASP A 5 30.30 27.39 -14.15
C ASP A 5 28.91 26.70 -14.20
N PRO A 6 27.80 27.47 -14.13
CA PRO A 6 26.44 26.92 -14.20
C PRO A 6 26.14 26.08 -15.44
N LEU A 7 26.73 26.39 -16.59
CA LEU A 7 26.51 25.63 -17.84
C LEU A 7 27.19 24.28 -17.77
N MET A 8 28.42 24.23 -17.25
CA MET A 8 29.14 22.97 -17.04
C MET A 8 28.48 22.11 -15.98
N LEU A 9 27.94 22.71 -14.91
CA LEU A 9 27.12 22.01 -13.92
C LEU A 9 25.89 21.35 -14.57
N ARG A 10 25.19 22.09 -15.43
CA ARG A 10 24.00 21.57 -16.14
C ARG A 10 24.37 20.42 -17.06
N ARG A 11 25.41 20.56 -17.88
CA ARG A 11 25.90 19.48 -18.76
C ARG A 11 26.28 18.21 -17.99
N ARG A 12 26.93 18.37 -16.84
CA ARG A 12 27.27 17.24 -15.95
C ARG A 12 26.02 16.57 -15.41
N ALA A 13 25.04 17.34 -14.92
CA ALA A 13 23.77 16.80 -14.43
C ALA A 13 23.01 16.04 -15.53
N ASP A 14 22.97 16.60 -16.74
CA ASP A 14 22.32 15.99 -17.90
C ASP A 14 22.97 14.65 -18.27
N TRP A 15 24.31 14.60 -18.28
CA TRP A 15 25.05 13.37 -18.56
C TRP A 15 24.84 12.32 -17.47
N ILE A 16 24.87 12.72 -16.19
CA ILE A 16 24.58 11.79 -15.07
C ILE A 16 23.17 11.22 -15.22
N TRP A 17 22.17 12.07 -15.49
CA TRP A 17 20.79 11.63 -15.65
C TRP A 17 20.62 10.62 -16.78
N GLN A 18 21.26 10.86 -17.93
CA GLN A 18 21.11 10.01 -19.12
C GLN A 18 21.89 8.69 -19.04
N TYR A 19 23.06 8.69 -18.41
CA TYR A 19 24.03 7.59 -18.56
C TYR A 19 24.52 6.98 -17.25
N ARG A 20 24.35 7.65 -16.10
CA ARG A 20 24.90 7.23 -14.81
C ARG A 20 23.91 7.34 -13.65
N LYS A 21 22.62 7.25 -13.95
CA LYS A 21 21.58 7.49 -12.94
C LYS A 21 21.55 6.42 -11.87
N ALA A 22 21.72 5.15 -12.24
CA ALA A 22 21.82 4.04 -11.29
C ALA A 22 23.02 4.22 -10.35
N GLU A 23 24.20 4.54 -10.90
CA GLU A 23 25.42 4.77 -10.13
C GLU A 23 25.30 6.01 -9.23
N TRP A 24 24.60 7.04 -9.69
CA TRP A 24 24.32 8.24 -8.90
C TRP A 24 23.42 7.93 -7.70
N ILE A 25 22.35 7.15 -7.91
CA ILE A 25 21.47 6.68 -6.83
C ILE A 25 22.29 5.85 -5.83
N ALA A 26 23.05 4.86 -6.30
CA ALA A 26 23.88 4.00 -5.46
C ALA A 26 24.92 4.80 -4.65
N PHE A 27 25.54 5.81 -5.25
CA PHE A 27 26.44 6.73 -4.55
C PHE A 27 25.73 7.45 -3.39
N HIS A 28 24.51 7.96 -3.62
CA HIS A 28 23.73 8.62 -2.56
C HIS A 28 23.28 7.65 -1.46
N VAL A 29 22.89 6.42 -1.81
CA VAL A 29 22.60 5.36 -0.83
C VAL A 29 23.79 5.11 0.09
N GLN A 30 24.99 4.98 -0.47
CA GLN A 30 26.21 4.81 0.34
C GLN A 30 26.50 6.03 1.21
N ARG A 31 26.31 7.24 0.67
CA ARG A 31 26.54 8.49 1.41
C ARG A 31 25.61 8.61 2.62
N TRP A 32 24.32 8.35 2.43
CA TRP A 32 23.33 8.37 3.52
C TRP A 32 23.61 7.27 4.55
N THR A 33 23.92 6.06 4.10
CA THR A 33 24.27 4.94 4.99
C THR A 33 25.43 5.33 5.92
N ARG A 34 26.53 5.87 5.37
CA ARG A 34 27.68 6.34 6.15
C ARG A 34 27.34 7.48 7.11
N PHE A 35 26.38 8.33 6.74
CA PHE A 35 25.89 9.39 7.63
C PHE A 35 25.15 8.78 8.83
N PHE A 36 24.20 7.88 8.58
CA PHE A 36 23.43 7.21 9.64
C PHE A 36 24.32 6.37 10.54
N GLU A 37 25.31 5.65 10.01
CA GLU A 37 26.29 4.91 10.83
C GLU A 37 27.03 5.80 11.83
N LYS A 38 27.42 7.02 11.41
CA LYS A 38 28.08 7.99 12.29
C LYS A 38 27.11 8.56 13.31
N PHE A 39 25.91 8.90 12.86
CA PHE A 39 24.86 9.49 13.69
C PHE A 39 24.41 8.53 14.79
N VAL A 40 24.00 7.32 14.43
CA VAL A 40 23.55 6.27 15.36
C VAL A 40 24.63 5.95 16.38
N ARG A 41 25.87 5.72 15.93
CA ARG A 41 27.00 5.43 16.84
C ARG A 41 27.21 6.52 17.89
N ARG A 42 27.06 7.80 17.52
CA ARG A 42 27.24 8.92 18.45
C ARG A 42 26.10 9.03 19.46
N LEU A 43 24.86 8.79 19.03
CA LEU A 43 23.70 8.77 19.92
C LEU A 43 23.77 7.60 20.90
N HIS A 44 24.05 6.40 20.41
CA HIS A 44 24.21 5.21 21.24
C HIS A 44 25.37 5.34 22.24
N ALA A 45 26.51 5.92 21.84
CA ALA A 45 27.62 6.20 22.77
C ALA A 45 27.27 7.22 23.87
N SER A 46 26.12 7.90 23.77
CA SER A 46 25.59 8.83 24.76
C SER A 46 24.31 8.30 25.42
N ASP A 47 24.05 7.00 25.33
CA ASP A 47 22.85 6.32 25.85
C ASP A 47 21.53 6.92 25.34
N LYS A 48 21.48 7.34 24.07
CA LYS A 48 20.29 7.88 23.39
C LYS A 48 19.82 6.95 22.29
N GLN A 49 18.50 6.90 22.07
CA GLN A 49 17.91 6.24 20.90
C GLN A 49 17.96 7.15 19.67
N ALA A 50 18.03 6.53 18.50
CA ALA A 50 18.02 7.18 17.20
C ALA A 50 16.77 6.76 16.42
N PHE A 51 15.97 7.75 16.04
CA PHE A 51 14.85 7.60 15.11
C PHE A 51 15.09 8.48 13.89
N PHE A 52 14.57 8.06 12.75
CA PHE A 52 14.56 8.86 11.52
C PHE A 52 13.16 8.91 10.93
N ASN A 53 12.84 9.98 10.22
CA ASN A 53 11.61 10.04 9.43
C ASN A 53 11.81 9.25 8.12
N SER A 54 10.75 8.60 7.63
CA SER A 54 10.70 8.14 6.26
C SER A 54 10.98 9.32 5.31
N ALA A 55 11.52 9.03 4.13
CA ALA A 55 11.83 10.04 3.13
C ALA A 55 10.54 10.63 2.55
N TRP A 56 10.03 11.70 3.18
CA TRP A 56 8.87 12.48 2.75
C TRP A 56 7.65 11.61 2.40
N THR A 57 7.24 10.72 3.31
CA THR A 57 6.11 9.77 3.15
C THR A 57 6.28 8.58 2.18
N ARG A 58 7.43 8.44 1.52
CA ARG A 58 7.59 7.46 0.42
C ARG A 58 7.93 6.04 0.86
N ASP A 59 7.50 5.09 0.03
CA ASP A 59 7.83 3.66 0.12
C ASP A 59 9.31 3.41 -0.20
N PRO A 60 9.84 2.19 0.02
CA PRO A 60 11.26 1.91 -0.19
C PRO A 60 11.74 2.17 -1.62
N PHE A 61 10.92 1.93 -2.65
CA PHE A 61 11.29 2.16 -4.04
C PHE A 61 11.48 3.65 -4.32
N GLU A 62 10.48 4.49 -4.01
CA GLU A 62 10.57 5.92 -4.28
C GLU A 62 11.62 6.60 -3.40
N ALA A 63 11.83 6.12 -2.16
CA ALA A 63 12.90 6.59 -1.28
C ALA A 63 14.29 6.41 -1.90
N ILE A 64 14.55 5.24 -2.50
CA ILE A 64 15.80 4.96 -3.22
C ILE A 64 15.88 5.82 -4.47
N TYR A 65 14.86 5.78 -5.33
CA TYR A 65 14.90 6.43 -6.64
C TYR A 65 15.04 7.96 -6.54
N ARG A 66 14.29 8.60 -5.65
CA ARG A 66 14.24 10.08 -5.54
C ARG A 66 15.36 10.63 -4.67
N TYR A 67 15.62 9.98 -3.54
CA TYR A 67 16.44 10.57 -2.47
C TYR A 67 17.75 9.80 -2.22
N GLY A 68 17.93 8.65 -2.87
CA GLY A 68 19.03 7.74 -2.59
C GLY A 68 18.97 7.22 -1.16
N ILE A 69 17.79 7.07 -0.57
CA ILE A 69 17.61 6.57 0.80
C ILE A 69 17.13 5.12 0.71
N ASP A 70 17.98 4.17 1.11
CA ASP A 70 17.59 2.76 1.27
C ASP A 70 17.34 2.47 2.75
N TYR A 71 16.07 2.27 3.09
CA TYR A 71 15.64 1.97 4.46
C TYR A 71 16.25 0.67 5.02
N ARG A 72 16.54 -0.32 4.17
CA ARG A 72 17.20 -1.58 4.60
C ARG A 72 18.64 -1.32 5.02
N CYS A 73 19.34 -0.43 4.29
CA CYS A 73 20.68 0.02 4.67
C CYS A 73 20.66 0.78 5.99
N ILE A 74 19.71 1.70 6.18
CA ILE A 74 19.55 2.44 7.44
C ILE A 74 19.26 1.49 8.61
N ALA A 75 18.34 0.53 8.43
CA ALA A 75 18.03 -0.46 9.46
C ALA A 75 19.25 -1.31 9.88
N ARG A 76 20.20 -1.57 8.97
CA ARG A 76 21.46 -2.29 9.28
C ARG A 76 22.44 -1.46 10.11
N THR A 77 22.28 -0.13 10.19
CA THR A 77 23.15 0.72 11.02
C THR A 77 22.92 0.55 12.53
N GLY A 78 21.85 -0.14 12.92
CA GLY A 78 21.44 -0.32 14.32
C GLY A 78 20.51 0.79 14.82
N ILE A 79 19.96 1.64 13.94
CA ILE A 79 18.95 2.63 14.30
C ILE A 79 17.78 1.99 15.06
N ASP A 80 17.15 2.70 15.99
CA ASP A 80 16.14 2.14 16.90
C ASP A 80 14.74 2.10 16.28
N GLY A 81 14.41 3.08 15.44
CA GLY A 81 13.10 3.14 14.80
C GLY A 81 13.00 4.11 13.64
N CYS A 82 11.83 4.06 13.00
CA CYS A 82 11.44 4.91 11.89
C CYS A 82 10.07 5.54 12.20
N ILE A 83 9.97 6.85 11.98
CA ILE A 83 8.71 7.59 11.98
C ILE A 83 8.24 7.62 10.53
N VAL A 84 7.22 6.84 10.20
CA VAL A 84 6.67 6.78 8.84
C VAL A 84 5.64 7.89 8.70
N GLU A 85 5.96 8.90 7.91
CA GLU A 85 5.07 10.01 7.65
C GLU A 85 3.82 9.57 6.86
N ASP A 86 2.64 9.94 7.35
CA ASP A 86 1.36 9.62 6.74
C ASP A 86 0.50 10.89 6.59
N MET A 87 0.30 11.27 5.34
CA MET A 87 -0.44 12.46 4.92
C MET A 87 -1.67 12.04 4.11
N SER A 88 -2.16 10.82 4.28
CA SER A 88 -3.24 10.28 3.45
C SER A 88 -4.60 10.95 3.65
N ASP A 89 -4.81 11.53 4.84
CA ASP A 89 -5.98 12.29 5.25
C ASP A 89 -5.82 13.80 5.02
N VAL A 90 -4.58 14.33 5.02
CA VAL A 90 -4.26 15.75 4.78
C VAL A 90 -4.09 16.06 3.29
N LEU A 91 -3.25 15.30 2.58
CA LEU A 91 -2.85 15.62 1.20
C LEU A 91 -4.05 15.84 0.25
N PRO A 92 -5.17 15.09 0.35
CA PRO A 92 -6.35 15.32 -0.49
C PRO A 92 -7.08 16.65 -0.27
N ILE A 93 -6.86 17.37 0.83
CA ILE A 93 -7.46 18.70 1.08
C ILE A 93 -6.51 19.86 0.83
N LEU A 94 -5.21 19.60 0.72
CA LEU A 94 -4.22 20.64 0.44
C LEU A 94 -4.42 21.23 -0.96
N SER A 95 -4.17 22.54 -1.06
CA SER A 95 -4.25 23.29 -2.30
C SER A 95 -3.00 23.09 -3.16
N SER A 96 -3.05 23.55 -4.41
CA SER A 96 -1.86 23.51 -5.27
C SER A 96 -0.74 24.44 -4.80
N ARG A 97 -1.03 25.42 -3.94
CA ARG A 97 -0.01 26.29 -3.33
C ARG A 97 0.73 25.59 -2.20
N ASP A 98 0.04 24.77 -1.43
CA ASP A 98 0.61 24.01 -0.31
C ASP A 98 1.45 22.84 -0.85
N ASN A 99 0.96 22.17 -1.89
CA ASN A 99 1.61 20.98 -2.46
C ASN A 99 2.63 21.27 -3.57
N HIS A 100 2.71 22.52 -4.03
CA HIS A 100 3.39 22.92 -5.28
C HIS A 100 3.00 22.05 -6.49
N TYR A 101 1.79 21.49 -6.44
CA TYR A 101 1.27 20.52 -7.39
C TYR A 101 -0.26 20.53 -7.38
N GLN A 102 -0.88 20.66 -8.56
CA GLN A 102 -2.32 20.54 -8.68
C GLN A 102 -2.71 19.07 -8.87
N MET A 103 -3.15 18.43 -7.79
CA MET A 103 -3.68 17.07 -7.85
C MET A 103 -5.06 17.03 -8.52
N SER A 104 -5.25 16.11 -9.46
CA SER A 104 -6.56 15.77 -10.00
C SER A 104 -7.43 15.08 -8.95
N GLU A 105 -8.74 15.04 -9.18
CA GLU A 105 -9.67 14.31 -8.30
C GLU A 105 -9.32 12.82 -8.21
N GLU A 106 -8.96 12.20 -9.33
CA GLU A 106 -8.52 10.81 -9.36
C GLU A 106 -7.28 10.59 -8.48
N GLN A 107 -6.30 11.49 -8.54
CA GLN A 107 -5.10 11.40 -7.71
C GLN A 107 -5.44 11.55 -6.23
N ARG A 108 -6.32 12.49 -5.87
CA ARG A 108 -6.80 12.66 -4.49
C ARG A 108 -7.48 11.39 -3.97
N ASN A 109 -8.22 10.69 -4.84
CA ASN A 109 -8.88 9.42 -4.49
C ASN A 109 -7.90 8.25 -4.32
N LYS A 110 -6.73 8.29 -4.95
CA LYS A 110 -5.70 7.25 -4.85
C LYS A 110 -4.76 7.43 -3.66
N THR A 111 -4.74 8.61 -3.04
CA THR A 111 -3.80 8.95 -1.97
C THR A 111 -3.83 7.94 -0.82
N HIS A 112 -5.01 7.62 -0.28
CA HIS A 112 -5.14 6.69 0.85
C HIS A 112 -4.48 5.35 0.57
N ASP A 113 -4.82 4.74 -0.56
CA ASP A 113 -4.34 3.42 -0.95
C ASP A 113 -2.82 3.41 -1.23
N ALA A 114 -2.27 4.53 -1.75
CA ALA A 114 -0.84 4.70 -1.97
C ALA A 114 -0.03 4.77 -0.66
N PHE A 115 -0.52 5.51 0.33
CA PHE A 115 0.12 5.64 1.64
C PHE A 115 0.01 4.37 2.48
N LEU A 116 -1.15 3.69 2.45
CA LEU A 116 -1.31 2.40 3.10
C LEU A 116 -0.34 1.36 2.53
N THR A 117 -0.17 1.35 1.20
CA THR A 117 0.84 0.51 0.52
C THR A 117 2.25 0.89 0.97
N ALA A 118 2.60 2.17 1.00
CA ALA A 118 3.91 2.62 1.45
C ALA A 118 4.21 2.15 2.90
N LEU A 119 3.24 2.22 3.80
CA LEU A 119 3.37 1.74 5.17
C LEU A 119 3.62 0.21 5.23
N MET A 120 2.88 -0.58 4.43
CA MET A 120 3.10 -2.03 4.31
C MET A 120 4.53 -2.36 3.87
N LEU A 121 4.99 -1.71 2.81
CA LEU A 121 6.31 -1.97 2.23
C LEU A 121 7.43 -1.47 3.14
N ASN A 122 7.24 -0.33 3.81
CA ASN A 122 8.18 0.19 4.81
C ASN A 122 8.34 -0.80 5.98
N ARG A 123 7.25 -1.38 6.47
CA ARG A 123 7.31 -2.42 7.50
C ARG A 123 8.06 -3.66 7.03
N ALA A 124 7.81 -4.12 5.80
CA ALA A 124 8.50 -5.28 5.25
C ALA A 124 9.99 -5.01 5.00
N ALA A 125 10.37 -3.80 4.58
CA ALA A 125 11.77 -3.39 4.39
C ALA A 125 12.53 -3.22 5.72
N MET A 126 11.83 -2.90 6.81
CA MET A 126 12.41 -2.64 8.14
C MET A 126 11.77 -3.51 9.23
N PRO A 127 11.79 -4.85 9.11
CA PRO A 127 10.96 -5.73 9.93
C PRO A 127 11.30 -5.71 11.43
N ARG A 128 12.53 -5.31 11.77
CA ARG A 128 13.03 -5.28 13.16
C ARG A 128 12.94 -3.90 13.83
N LEU A 129 12.70 -2.84 13.06
CA LEU A 129 12.65 -1.49 13.61
C LEU A 129 11.31 -1.24 14.30
N GLN A 130 11.32 -0.34 15.28
CA GLN A 130 10.09 0.26 15.73
C GLN A 130 9.56 1.19 14.62
N LEU A 131 8.39 0.92 14.04
CA LEU A 131 7.75 1.88 13.12
C LEU A 131 6.57 2.55 13.81
N LEU A 132 6.69 3.86 13.98
CA LEU A 132 5.63 4.73 14.46
C LEU A 132 5.05 5.44 13.25
N ASN A 133 3.73 5.43 13.09
CA ASN A 133 3.07 6.23 12.06
C ASN A 133 3.00 7.68 12.57
N LEU A 134 3.48 8.65 11.80
CA LEU A 134 3.26 10.06 12.10
C LEU A 134 1.81 10.41 11.75
N ALA A 135 0.93 10.30 12.74
CA ALA A 135 -0.49 10.50 12.56
C ALA A 135 -0.79 12.01 12.50
N SER A 136 -1.39 12.42 11.38
CA SER A 136 -1.83 13.80 11.16
C SER A 136 -3.08 14.09 11.98
N VAL A 137 -2.99 15.09 12.85
CA VAL A 137 -4.13 15.55 13.68
C VAL A 137 -4.40 17.03 13.43
N HIS A 138 -3.36 17.85 13.53
CA HIS A 138 -3.40 19.28 13.35
C HIS A 138 -1.97 19.79 13.04
N ASP A 139 -1.85 20.87 12.30
CA ASP A 139 -0.60 21.63 12.12
C ASP A 139 -0.90 23.14 12.21
N THR A 140 -0.58 23.74 13.36
CA THR A 140 -0.81 25.16 13.63
C THR A 140 0.14 26.06 12.81
N MET A 141 1.29 25.53 12.39
CA MET A 141 2.32 26.25 11.65
C MET A 141 1.99 26.33 10.16
N GLU A 142 1.47 25.25 9.60
CA GLU A 142 1.00 25.16 8.21
C GLU A 142 -0.49 25.50 8.05
N GLN A 143 -1.18 25.79 9.16
CA GLN A 143 -2.57 26.27 9.22
C GLN A 143 -3.60 25.31 8.62
N TRP A 144 -3.39 24.01 8.82
CA TRP A 144 -4.37 22.98 8.47
C TRP A 144 -4.67 22.07 9.67
N GLY A 145 -5.89 21.51 9.70
CA GLY A 145 -6.35 20.66 10.79
C GLY A 145 -7.19 19.50 10.29
N VAL A 146 -6.74 18.26 10.53
CA VAL A 146 -7.47 17.06 10.06
C VAL A 146 -8.72 16.85 10.93
N LEU A 147 -8.62 17.08 12.23
CA LEU A 147 -9.73 16.90 13.16
C LEU A 147 -10.92 17.82 12.81
N GLU A 148 -10.63 19.02 12.33
CA GLU A 148 -11.61 20.05 12.00
C GLU A 148 -12.12 19.92 10.57
N HIS A 149 -11.24 19.61 9.61
CA HIS A 149 -11.59 19.59 8.18
C HIS A 149 -12.00 18.20 7.68
N MET A 150 -11.41 17.12 8.19
CA MET A 150 -11.62 15.74 7.72
C MET A 150 -11.53 14.66 8.83
N PRO A 151 -12.31 14.75 9.91
CA PRO A 151 -12.24 13.79 11.02
C PRO A 151 -12.57 12.35 10.58
N THR A 152 -13.42 12.18 9.58
CA THR A 152 -13.75 10.85 9.03
C THR A 152 -12.57 10.22 8.28
N ALA A 153 -11.78 11.01 7.57
CA ALA A 153 -10.57 10.52 6.90
C ALA A 153 -9.52 10.06 7.90
N MET A 154 -9.36 10.79 9.03
CA MET A 154 -8.53 10.31 10.14
C MET A 154 -9.01 8.95 10.64
N THR A 155 -10.32 8.81 10.95
CA THR A 155 -10.90 7.53 11.37
C THR A 155 -10.56 6.40 10.38
N ARG A 156 -10.73 6.63 9.07
CA ARG A 156 -10.38 5.65 8.02
C ARG A 156 -8.90 5.30 8.06
N ASN A 157 -8.03 6.29 8.05
CA ASN A 157 -6.59 6.12 8.01
C ASN A 157 -6.11 5.19 9.15
N VAL A 158 -6.62 5.45 10.34
CA VAL A 158 -6.27 4.75 11.58
C VAL A 158 -6.71 3.30 11.56
N ILE A 159 -7.97 3.08 11.22
CA ILE A 159 -8.54 1.75 11.16
C ILE A 159 -7.80 0.94 10.09
N SER A 160 -7.52 1.53 8.92
CA SER A 160 -6.75 0.86 7.86
C SER A 160 -5.33 0.50 8.31
N ASN A 161 -4.61 1.43 8.93
CA ASN A 161 -3.24 1.21 9.38
C ASN A 161 -3.13 0.14 10.48
N LEU A 162 -4.10 0.10 11.40
CA LEU A 162 -4.15 -0.89 12.49
C LEU A 162 -4.73 -2.25 12.06
N ASN A 163 -5.36 -2.35 10.89
CA ASN A 163 -5.92 -3.59 10.34
C ASN A 163 -5.25 -4.03 9.04
N THR A 164 -4.04 -3.55 8.80
CA THR A 164 -3.15 -4.06 7.76
C THR A 164 -1.97 -4.73 8.45
N PHE A 165 -1.63 -5.95 8.07
CA PHE A 165 -0.76 -6.82 8.87
C PHE A 165 0.48 -7.29 8.13
N ILE A 166 1.55 -7.56 8.89
CA ILE A 166 2.70 -8.33 8.45
C ILE A 166 2.71 -9.70 9.13
N TRP A 167 2.95 -10.77 8.37
CA TRP A 167 3.27 -12.09 8.89
C TRP A 167 4.76 -12.19 9.20
N THR A 168 5.07 -12.56 10.44
CA THR A 168 6.44 -12.61 10.99
C THR A 168 7.00 -14.04 11.09
N GLY A 169 6.36 -15.01 10.45
CA GLY A 169 6.69 -16.44 10.59
C GLY A 169 6.01 -17.12 11.78
N GLN A 170 5.43 -16.35 12.70
CA GLN A 170 4.78 -16.87 13.92
C GLN A 170 3.38 -16.30 14.14
N ARG A 171 3.23 -14.99 13.93
CA ARG A 171 1.97 -14.29 14.14
C ARG A 171 1.81 -13.14 13.16
N TRP A 172 0.55 -12.74 13.00
CA TRP A 172 0.17 -11.48 12.38
C TRP A 172 0.41 -10.33 13.35
N THR A 173 1.03 -9.26 12.88
CA THR A 173 1.19 -8.01 13.64
C THR A 173 0.81 -6.83 12.76
N PRO A 174 0.16 -5.78 13.30
CA PRO A 174 -0.09 -4.57 12.51
C PRO A 174 1.19 -3.99 11.89
N VAL A 175 1.08 -3.36 10.73
CA VAL A 175 2.25 -2.78 10.03
C VAL A 175 2.82 -1.55 10.74
N THR A 176 2.12 -0.99 11.71
CA THR A 176 2.59 0.09 12.61
C THR A 176 2.49 -0.35 14.07
N GLN A 177 3.34 0.21 14.94
CA GLN A 177 3.30 -0.02 16.40
C GLN A 177 2.60 1.08 17.17
N GLY A 178 2.02 2.06 16.47
CA GLY A 178 1.24 3.12 17.08
C GLY A 178 1.52 4.48 16.46
N PRO A 179 0.84 5.51 16.97
CA PRO A 179 0.98 6.86 16.46
C PRO A 179 2.13 7.60 17.15
N LEU A 180 2.79 8.46 16.38
CA LEU A 180 3.41 9.68 16.86
C LEU A 180 2.54 10.83 16.32
N PHE A 181 2.00 11.68 17.18
CA PHE A 181 1.15 12.78 16.71
C PHE A 181 2.03 13.98 16.34
N CYS A 182 1.94 14.40 15.08
CA CYS A 182 2.64 15.59 14.59
C CYS A 182 1.93 16.85 15.13
N LEU A 183 2.69 17.82 15.62
CA LEU A 183 2.25 19.20 15.91
C LEU A 183 0.89 19.28 16.63
N ALA A 184 0.73 18.40 17.63
CA ALA A 184 -0.50 18.24 18.40
C ALA A 184 -0.65 19.27 19.54
N ASP A 185 -0.13 20.48 19.34
CA ASP A 185 -0.44 21.60 20.22
C ASP A 185 -1.90 22.06 20.03
N ALA A 186 -2.42 22.82 21.01
CA ALA A 186 -3.77 23.39 20.97
C ALA A 186 -4.96 22.40 20.89
N LEU A 187 -4.76 21.10 21.13
CA LEU A 187 -5.86 20.12 21.21
C LEU A 187 -6.56 20.11 22.58
N GLU A 188 -7.89 19.99 22.56
CA GLU A 188 -8.72 19.87 23.76
C GLU A 188 -8.83 18.41 24.25
N ALA A 189 -9.32 18.22 25.48
CA ALA A 189 -9.53 16.88 26.04
C ALA A 189 -10.53 16.04 25.22
N SER A 190 -11.52 16.67 24.58
CA SER A 190 -12.47 16.01 23.67
C SER A 190 -11.79 15.49 22.42
N ASP A 191 -10.81 16.21 21.87
CA ASP A 191 -10.06 15.80 20.69
C ASP A 191 -9.24 14.55 20.99
N TRP A 192 -8.54 14.56 22.13
CA TRP A 192 -7.81 13.39 22.62
C TRP A 192 -8.73 12.19 22.88
N GLN A 193 -9.94 12.42 23.39
CA GLN A 193 -10.91 11.35 23.57
C GLN A 193 -11.38 10.77 22.23
N PHE A 194 -11.62 11.62 21.22
CA PHE A 194 -11.98 11.18 19.87
C PHE A 194 -10.85 10.37 19.22
N ILE A 195 -9.61 10.88 19.26
CA ILE A 195 -8.42 10.17 18.77
C ILE A 195 -8.30 8.82 19.46
N ARG A 196 -8.33 8.79 20.80
CA ARG A 196 -8.21 7.55 21.57
C ARG A 196 -9.29 6.54 21.24
N ASN A 197 -10.54 6.97 21.05
CA ASN A 197 -11.63 6.10 20.67
C ASN A 197 -11.36 5.42 19.32
N ASN A 198 -10.91 6.17 18.31
CA ASN A 198 -10.57 5.61 17.00
C ASN A 198 -9.45 4.57 17.09
N TRP A 199 -8.42 4.79 17.91
CA TRP A 199 -7.32 3.83 18.09
C TRP A 199 -7.76 2.57 18.83
N ASN A 200 -8.54 2.73 19.90
CA ASN A 200 -9.07 1.60 20.65
C ASN A 200 -9.97 0.72 19.76
N VAL A 201 -10.82 1.34 18.94
CA VAL A 201 -11.69 0.61 18.01
C VAL A 201 -10.90 0.01 16.86
N GLY A 202 -9.91 0.72 16.31
CA GLY A 202 -9.07 0.26 15.22
C GLY A 202 -8.18 -0.93 15.61
N TYR A 203 -7.63 -0.93 16.83
CA TYR A 203 -6.68 -1.95 17.27
C TYR A 203 -7.30 -3.36 17.31
N THR A 204 -6.58 -4.33 16.75
CA THR A 204 -6.99 -5.75 16.71
C THR A 204 -5.90 -6.57 17.39
N PRO A 205 -6.10 -6.98 18.65
CA PRO A 205 -5.03 -7.59 19.47
C PRO A 205 -4.63 -8.97 18.97
N GLU A 206 -5.62 -9.79 18.61
CA GLU A 206 -5.43 -11.18 18.19
C GLU A 206 -5.98 -11.37 16.78
N VAL A 207 -5.14 -11.93 15.91
CA VAL A 207 -5.47 -12.17 14.50
C VAL A 207 -5.14 -13.61 14.17
N LEU A 208 -6.19 -14.37 13.84
CA LEU A 208 -6.09 -15.75 13.39
C LEU A 208 -5.75 -15.80 11.89
N ALA A 209 -6.43 -14.98 11.08
CA ALA A 209 -6.18 -14.87 9.65
C ALA A 209 -6.62 -13.51 9.11
N VAL A 210 -6.01 -13.09 8.00
CA VAL A 210 -6.41 -11.92 7.22
C VAL A 210 -7.09 -12.40 5.94
N SER A 211 -8.25 -11.84 5.59
CA SER A 211 -8.95 -12.22 4.37
C SER A 211 -8.22 -11.71 3.13
N GLY A 212 -8.23 -12.52 2.08
CA GLY A 212 -7.66 -12.17 0.78
C GLY A 212 -6.22 -12.64 0.62
N LEU A 213 -5.45 -11.90 -0.19
CA LEU A 213 -4.09 -12.25 -0.54
C LEU A 213 -3.09 -11.66 0.46
N THR A 214 -2.04 -12.44 0.77
CA THR A 214 -0.84 -11.91 1.44
C THR A 214 0.21 -11.56 0.40
N LEU A 215 0.60 -10.29 0.31
CA LEU A 215 1.68 -9.83 -0.56
C LEU A 215 3.03 -10.39 -0.11
N VAL A 216 3.84 -10.89 -1.03
CA VAL A 216 5.23 -11.31 -0.76
C VAL A 216 6.19 -10.16 -1.05
N TRP A 217 6.97 -9.78 -0.05
CA TRP A 217 8.09 -8.86 -0.16
C TRP A 217 9.41 -9.61 -0.43
N SER A 218 10.15 -9.17 -1.45
CA SER A 218 11.51 -9.62 -1.75
C SER A 218 12.43 -8.42 -1.91
N ASP A 219 13.55 -8.43 -1.17
CA ASP A 219 14.59 -7.41 -1.29
C ASP A 219 15.23 -7.45 -2.70
N SER A 220 15.39 -8.64 -3.30
CA SER A 220 15.99 -8.78 -4.63
C SER A 220 15.07 -8.24 -5.73
N CYS A 221 13.75 -8.42 -5.59
CA CYS A 221 12.77 -7.81 -6.49
C CYS A 221 12.86 -6.29 -6.47
N LEU A 222 12.88 -5.67 -5.28
CA LEU A 222 13.02 -4.21 -5.16
C LEU A 222 14.27 -3.68 -5.90
N ASP A 223 15.40 -4.37 -5.74
CA ASP A 223 16.66 -3.96 -6.37
C ASP A 223 16.57 -4.00 -7.90
N GLN A 224 15.93 -5.03 -8.46
CA GLN A 224 15.73 -5.16 -9.91
C GLN A 224 14.62 -4.25 -10.45
N GLU A 225 13.61 -3.94 -9.66
CA GLU A 225 12.56 -2.97 -10.02
C GLU A 225 13.16 -1.58 -10.26
N ILE A 226 14.16 -1.15 -9.49
CA ILE A 226 14.84 0.13 -9.71
C ILE A 226 15.49 0.14 -11.10
N ASN A 227 16.17 -0.94 -11.49
CA ASN A 227 16.80 -1.05 -12.81
C ASN A 227 15.74 -1.06 -13.92
N ALA A 228 14.71 -1.89 -13.79
CA ALA A 228 13.64 -1.98 -14.77
C ALA A 228 12.91 -0.64 -14.95
N PHE A 229 12.70 0.11 -13.86
CA PHE A 229 12.11 1.44 -13.95
C PHE A 229 13.02 2.46 -14.65
N LEU A 230 14.34 2.41 -14.40
CA LEU A 230 15.30 3.27 -15.09
C LEU A 230 15.41 2.94 -16.59
N GLU A 231 15.16 1.70 -16.97
CA GLU A 231 15.26 1.22 -18.35
C GLU A 231 14.01 1.46 -19.18
N SER A 232 12.82 1.24 -18.61
CA SER A 232 11.56 1.23 -19.35
C SER A 232 10.39 1.90 -18.63
N ARG A 233 10.61 2.46 -17.43
CA ARG A 233 9.57 2.96 -16.51
C ARG A 233 8.53 1.90 -16.14
N ARG A 234 8.96 0.63 -16.16
CA ARG A 234 8.17 -0.51 -15.70
C ARG A 234 7.58 -0.26 -14.32
N THR A 235 6.31 -0.61 -14.16
CA THR A 235 5.54 -0.37 -12.94
C THR A 235 6.06 -1.24 -11.78
N PRO A 236 6.59 -0.64 -10.69
CA PRO A 236 7.11 -1.37 -9.55
C PRO A 236 6.00 -1.83 -8.58
N THR A 237 6.37 -2.67 -7.62
CA THR A 237 5.45 -3.31 -6.65
C THR A 237 4.57 -2.30 -5.91
N HIS A 238 5.13 -1.19 -5.42
CA HIS A 238 4.34 -0.19 -4.68
C HIS A 238 3.19 0.38 -5.52
N LYS A 239 3.43 0.60 -6.81
CA LYS A 239 2.42 1.16 -7.71
C LYS A 239 1.36 0.12 -8.08
N ILE A 240 1.78 -1.12 -8.35
CA ILE A 240 0.85 -2.24 -8.63
C ILE A 240 -0.09 -2.46 -7.45
N VAL A 241 0.45 -2.54 -6.24
CA VAL A 241 -0.34 -2.84 -5.02
C VAL A 241 -1.26 -1.69 -4.66
N ALA A 242 -0.80 -0.43 -4.77
CA ALA A 242 -1.65 0.73 -4.54
C ALA A 242 -2.84 0.77 -5.51
N GLU A 243 -2.63 0.45 -6.79
CA GLU A 243 -3.72 0.39 -7.77
C GLU A 243 -4.67 -0.80 -7.52
N LEU A 244 -4.16 -1.95 -7.06
CA LEU A 244 -5.00 -3.07 -6.63
C LEU A 244 -5.87 -2.72 -5.41
N LEU A 245 -5.32 -2.06 -4.39
CA LEU A 245 -6.09 -1.57 -3.23
C LEU A 245 -7.13 -0.54 -3.66
N TYR A 246 -6.76 0.38 -4.57
CA TYR A 246 -7.68 1.35 -5.15
C TYR A 246 -8.81 0.70 -5.97
N ALA A 247 -8.52 -0.42 -6.61
CA ALA A 247 -9.48 -1.30 -7.29
C ALA A 247 -10.24 -2.25 -6.33
N ARG A 248 -9.99 -2.15 -5.01
CA ARG A 248 -10.64 -2.89 -3.93
C ARG A 248 -10.25 -4.36 -3.83
N ALA A 249 -9.08 -4.73 -4.36
CA ALA A 249 -8.52 -6.06 -4.14
C ALA A 249 -8.20 -6.27 -2.65
N PRO A 250 -8.51 -7.44 -2.07
CA PRO A 250 -8.30 -7.71 -0.65
C PRO A 250 -6.82 -8.07 -0.40
N VAL A 251 -5.95 -7.07 -0.36
CA VAL A 251 -4.49 -7.22 -0.14
C VAL A 251 -4.08 -6.48 1.13
N ASN A 252 -4.64 -6.89 2.28
CA ASN A 252 -4.45 -6.22 3.57
C ASN A 252 -3.35 -6.87 4.43
N ALA A 253 -2.51 -7.68 3.80
CA ALA A 253 -1.45 -8.44 4.47
C ALA A 253 -0.19 -8.48 3.61
N ILE A 254 0.97 -8.49 4.28
CA ILE A 254 2.28 -8.65 3.67
C ILE A 254 3.11 -9.68 4.45
N THR A 255 4.01 -10.37 3.78
CA THR A 255 5.04 -11.18 4.43
C THR A 255 6.36 -10.98 3.71
N ARG A 256 7.48 -11.14 4.42
CA ARG A 256 8.76 -11.26 3.73
C ARG A 256 8.96 -12.68 3.23
N ILE A 257 9.68 -12.81 2.12
CA ILE A 257 9.93 -14.11 1.50
C ILE A 257 10.63 -15.11 2.43
N GLU A 258 11.39 -14.65 3.43
CA GLU A 258 12.04 -15.53 4.41
C GLU A 258 11.06 -16.17 5.41
N HIS A 259 9.79 -15.74 5.44
CA HIS A 259 8.76 -16.27 6.34
C HIS A 259 7.68 -17.08 5.62
N LEU A 260 7.86 -17.31 4.31
CA LEU A 260 6.87 -17.95 3.45
C LEU A 260 6.58 -19.40 3.85
N ASP A 261 7.58 -20.14 4.33
CA ASP A 261 7.46 -21.56 4.71
C ASP A 261 6.51 -21.82 5.89
N HIS A 262 6.19 -20.78 6.67
CA HIS A 262 5.29 -20.85 7.83
C HIS A 262 3.93 -20.20 7.56
N LEU A 263 3.72 -19.65 6.37
CA LEU A 263 2.48 -19.01 5.99
C LEU A 263 1.48 -20.04 5.43
N THR A 264 0.20 -19.80 5.69
CA THR A 264 -0.91 -20.51 5.04
C THR A 264 -1.86 -19.50 4.42
N GLY A 265 -2.49 -19.87 3.30
CA GLY A 265 -3.42 -19.03 2.56
C GLY A 265 -2.88 -18.58 1.20
N PRO A 266 -3.68 -17.84 0.42
CA PRO A 266 -3.28 -17.40 -0.90
C PRO A 266 -2.29 -16.22 -0.80
N VAL A 267 -1.30 -16.20 -1.68
CA VAL A 267 -0.26 -15.15 -1.70
C VAL A 267 -0.17 -14.46 -3.06
N LEU A 268 0.19 -13.17 -3.04
CA LEU A 268 0.41 -12.34 -4.22
C LEU A 268 1.90 -12.08 -4.39
N VAL A 269 2.40 -12.33 -5.60
CA VAL A 269 3.79 -12.10 -5.98
C VAL A 269 3.81 -11.12 -7.15
N SER A 270 4.39 -9.94 -6.93
CA SER A 270 4.57 -8.92 -7.97
C SER A 270 5.92 -9.08 -8.66
N ASN A 271 5.94 -8.83 -9.98
CA ASN A 271 7.16 -8.81 -10.81
C ASN A 271 8.09 -10.01 -10.56
N TYR A 272 7.52 -11.22 -10.59
CA TYR A 272 8.23 -12.46 -10.26
C TYR A 272 9.46 -12.72 -11.14
N ASP A 273 9.41 -12.29 -12.40
CA ASP A 273 10.53 -12.36 -13.36
C ASP A 273 11.74 -11.51 -12.92
N LEU A 274 11.54 -10.51 -12.05
CA LEU A 274 12.61 -9.69 -11.49
C LEU A 274 13.20 -10.25 -10.18
N MET A 275 12.64 -11.33 -9.63
CA MET A 275 13.17 -11.98 -8.42
C MET A 275 14.46 -12.75 -8.70
N SER A 276 15.35 -12.81 -7.71
CA SER A 276 16.53 -13.69 -7.80
C SER A 276 16.12 -15.18 -7.90
N PRO A 277 16.95 -16.06 -8.49
CA PRO A 277 16.65 -17.49 -8.58
C PRO A 277 16.33 -18.14 -7.23
N SER A 278 17.03 -17.75 -6.15
CA SER A 278 16.76 -18.29 -4.81
C SER A 278 15.38 -17.87 -4.27
N ASP A 279 14.95 -16.65 -4.57
CA ASP A 279 13.62 -16.18 -4.19
C ASP A 279 12.54 -16.88 -5.03
N GLN A 280 12.79 -17.06 -6.34
CA GLN A 280 11.92 -17.82 -7.24
C GLN A 280 11.73 -19.28 -6.76
N GLU A 281 12.80 -19.93 -6.31
CA GLU A 281 12.75 -21.28 -5.73
C GLU A 281 11.87 -21.36 -4.47
N LYS A 282 11.95 -20.38 -3.56
CA LYS A 282 11.10 -20.33 -2.36
C LYS A 282 9.62 -20.19 -2.72
N ILE A 283 9.30 -19.32 -3.67
CA ILE A 283 7.92 -19.19 -4.19
C ILE A 283 7.47 -20.49 -4.85
N ALA A 284 8.35 -21.12 -5.63
CA ALA A 284 8.08 -22.41 -6.27
C ALA A 284 7.82 -23.54 -5.26
N ALA A 285 8.40 -23.47 -4.06
CA ALA A 285 8.22 -24.45 -2.99
C ALA A 285 6.94 -24.25 -2.16
N TYR A 286 6.33 -23.05 -2.17
CA TYR A 286 5.20 -22.71 -1.29
C TYR A 286 3.96 -23.62 -1.44
N GLN A 287 3.61 -24.39 -0.40
CA GLN A 287 2.42 -25.26 -0.39
C GLN A 287 1.29 -24.75 0.50
N GLY A 288 1.43 -23.58 1.12
CA GLY A 288 0.46 -23.05 2.08
C GLY A 288 -0.85 -22.57 1.46
N GLY A 289 -0.92 -22.40 0.13
CA GLY A 289 -2.13 -22.01 -0.59
C GLY A 289 -1.86 -21.61 -2.05
N ASP A 290 -2.85 -20.97 -2.67
CA ASP A 290 -2.78 -20.50 -4.06
C ASP A 290 -1.71 -19.40 -4.24
N LEU A 291 -1.00 -19.46 -5.35
CA LEU A 291 -0.08 -18.43 -5.80
C LEU A 291 -0.76 -17.55 -6.85
N TYR A 292 -0.70 -16.24 -6.65
CA TYR A 292 -1.10 -15.22 -7.62
C TYR A 292 0.14 -14.46 -8.06
N PHE A 293 0.30 -14.26 -9.37
CA PHE A 293 1.43 -13.51 -9.93
C PHE A 293 0.90 -12.34 -10.74
N ILE A 294 1.44 -11.14 -10.50
CA ILE A 294 1.08 -9.92 -11.24
C ILE A 294 2.32 -9.17 -11.72
N GLY A 295 2.35 -8.74 -12.97
CA GLY A 295 3.53 -8.07 -13.55
C GLY A 295 3.58 -8.17 -15.07
N GLN A 296 4.71 -7.82 -15.67
CA GLN A 296 4.99 -8.02 -17.09
C GLN A 296 5.89 -9.25 -17.25
N MET A 297 5.28 -10.40 -17.45
CA MET A 297 5.97 -11.70 -17.49
C MET A 297 5.22 -12.69 -18.37
N ASP A 298 5.92 -13.70 -18.84
CA ASP A 298 5.35 -14.80 -19.60
C ASP A 298 5.02 -16.00 -18.70
N GLN A 299 4.13 -16.87 -19.16
CA GLN A 299 3.79 -18.10 -18.43
C GLN A 299 5.01 -19.03 -18.24
N ALA A 300 5.99 -18.93 -19.15
CA ALA A 300 7.24 -19.66 -19.12
C ALA A 300 8.14 -19.25 -17.94
N ASP A 301 8.03 -18.00 -17.47
CA ASP A 301 8.81 -17.49 -16.35
C ASP A 301 8.36 -18.12 -15.03
N LEU A 302 7.07 -18.49 -14.91
CA LEU A 302 6.47 -18.94 -13.66
C LEU A 302 6.99 -20.32 -13.19
N PRO A 303 6.99 -20.60 -11.87
CA PRO A 303 7.40 -21.89 -11.31
C PRO A 303 6.71 -23.08 -11.97
N ASN A 304 7.40 -24.17 -12.33
CA ASN A 304 6.77 -25.32 -12.98
C ASN A 304 5.77 -26.05 -12.06
N ARG A 305 4.50 -25.62 -12.10
CA ARG A 305 3.37 -26.19 -11.38
C ARG A 305 2.29 -26.66 -12.35
N SER A 306 1.57 -27.72 -11.97
CA SER A 306 0.37 -28.14 -12.68
C SER A 306 -0.71 -27.07 -12.60
N ALA A 307 -1.54 -26.96 -13.65
CA ALA A 307 -2.72 -26.09 -13.67
C ALA A 307 -2.45 -24.59 -13.45
N LYS A 308 -1.39 -24.05 -14.07
CA LYS A 308 -1.22 -22.58 -14.23
C LYS A 308 -2.27 -22.04 -15.18
N LYS A 309 -2.84 -20.89 -14.85
CA LYS A 309 -3.74 -20.19 -15.77
C LYS A 309 -3.56 -18.68 -15.72
N THR A 310 -3.54 -18.06 -16.89
CA THR A 310 -3.69 -16.61 -17.02
C THR A 310 -5.14 -16.26 -16.72
N LEU A 311 -5.38 -15.43 -15.71
CA LEU A 311 -6.72 -14.96 -15.35
C LEU A 311 -7.08 -13.69 -16.11
N ALA A 312 -6.13 -12.77 -16.24
CA ALA A 312 -6.31 -11.53 -17.00
C ALA A 312 -5.02 -11.14 -17.73
N VAL A 313 -5.16 -10.53 -18.90
CA VAL A 313 -4.09 -9.92 -19.69
C VAL A 313 -4.55 -8.57 -20.17
N GLU A 314 -3.74 -7.54 -19.96
CA GLU A 314 -3.84 -6.29 -20.69
C GLU A 314 -2.75 -6.23 -21.77
N LYS A 315 -3.18 -6.19 -23.02
CA LYS A 315 -2.32 -6.03 -24.19
C LYS A 315 -1.90 -4.57 -24.30
N ASN A 316 -0.58 -4.33 -24.28
CA ASN A 316 0.01 -3.00 -24.26
C ASN A 316 1.09 -2.85 -25.35
N THR A 317 1.38 -1.62 -25.74
CA THR A 317 2.47 -1.30 -26.70
C THR A 317 3.87 -1.43 -26.10
N PHE A 318 3.96 -1.58 -24.77
CA PHE A 318 5.18 -1.56 -23.97
C PHE A 318 5.40 -2.85 -23.15
N GLY A 319 4.67 -3.92 -23.49
CA GLY A 319 4.71 -5.21 -22.81
C GLY A 319 3.44 -5.50 -22.02
N ASP A 320 2.91 -6.72 -22.19
CA ASP A 320 1.65 -7.14 -21.60
C ASP A 320 1.71 -7.16 -20.07
N MET A 321 0.64 -6.71 -19.43
CA MET A 321 0.46 -6.83 -17.98
C MET A 321 -0.48 -7.99 -17.71
N VAL A 322 -0.11 -8.88 -16.79
CA VAL A 322 -0.80 -10.15 -16.60
C VAL A 322 -1.09 -10.44 -15.13
N LEU A 323 -2.20 -11.14 -14.88
CA LEU A 323 -2.51 -11.79 -13.62
C LEU A 323 -2.60 -13.29 -13.85
N PHE A 324 -1.73 -14.07 -13.21
CA PHE A 324 -1.77 -15.52 -13.20
C PHE A 324 -2.19 -16.06 -11.84
N ALA A 325 -2.75 -17.27 -11.83
CA ALA A 325 -2.94 -18.04 -10.60
C ALA A 325 -2.55 -19.52 -10.79
N THR A 326 -2.18 -20.16 -9.68
CA THR A 326 -1.98 -21.62 -9.59
C THR A 326 -2.18 -22.11 -8.14
N PRO A 327 -2.83 -23.27 -7.92
CA PRO A 327 -3.52 -24.08 -8.93
C PRO A 327 -4.86 -23.44 -9.38
N VAL A 328 -5.26 -23.69 -10.62
CA VAL A 328 -6.58 -23.32 -11.14
C VAL A 328 -7.37 -24.57 -11.46
N THR A 329 -8.36 -24.89 -10.62
CA THR A 329 -9.21 -26.07 -10.74
C THR A 329 -10.48 -25.81 -11.55
N LEU A 330 -10.91 -24.55 -11.69
CA LEU A 330 -12.11 -24.17 -12.43
C LEU A 330 -11.80 -23.82 -13.89
N ALA A 331 -12.71 -24.20 -14.79
CA ALA A 331 -12.70 -23.75 -16.19
C ALA A 331 -13.02 -22.24 -16.26
N GLN A 332 -12.00 -21.42 -16.05
CA GLN A 332 -12.13 -19.95 -16.04
C GLN A 332 -11.48 -19.34 -17.28
N GLU A 333 -12.22 -18.69 -18.17
CA GLU A 333 -11.62 -18.04 -19.34
C GLU A 333 -10.68 -16.89 -18.96
N THR A 334 -9.64 -16.67 -19.78
CA THR A 334 -8.74 -15.53 -19.64
C THR A 334 -9.48 -14.26 -20.07
N VAL A 335 -9.51 -13.24 -19.22
CA VAL A 335 -10.02 -11.92 -19.60
C VAL A 335 -8.92 -11.16 -20.36
N ILE A 336 -9.20 -10.76 -21.60
CA ILE A 336 -8.25 -9.99 -22.42
C ILE A 336 -8.75 -8.56 -22.54
N LEU A 337 -7.89 -7.61 -22.18
CA LEU A 337 -8.10 -6.17 -22.31
C LEU A 337 -7.10 -5.63 -23.34
N GLU A 338 -7.54 -4.67 -24.16
CA GLU A 338 -6.66 -3.94 -25.07
C GLU A 338 -6.48 -2.52 -24.55
N ASN A 339 -5.23 -2.14 -24.30
CA ASN A 339 -4.86 -0.77 -24.00
C ASN A 339 -4.07 -0.20 -25.19
N LYS A 340 -4.70 0.73 -25.90
CA LYS A 340 -4.16 1.36 -27.11
C LYS A 340 -3.42 2.67 -26.80
N GLU A 341 -3.23 3.00 -25.52
CA GLU A 341 -2.50 4.19 -25.13
C GLU A 341 -1.06 4.09 -25.66
N PRO A 342 -0.61 5.06 -26.48
CA PRO A 342 0.75 5.06 -26.97
C PRO A 342 1.71 5.33 -25.82
N TYR A 343 2.83 4.60 -25.80
CA TYR A 343 3.89 4.81 -24.83
C TYR A 343 5.24 4.96 -25.54
N ASP A 344 5.67 6.20 -25.75
CA ASP A 344 6.90 6.57 -26.46
C ASP A 344 7.94 7.23 -25.54
N VAL A 345 7.77 7.08 -24.23
CA VAL A 345 8.61 7.71 -23.22
C VAL A 345 10.01 7.11 -23.27
N ASN A 346 11.00 7.97 -23.47
CA ASN A 346 12.41 7.59 -23.34
C ASN A 346 12.87 7.80 -21.89
N PRO A 347 13.14 6.74 -21.11
CA PRO A 347 13.43 6.85 -19.69
C PRO A 347 14.73 7.61 -19.37
N ARG A 348 15.66 7.66 -20.34
CA ARG A 348 16.94 8.38 -20.23
C ARG A 348 16.79 9.89 -20.39
N THR A 349 15.74 10.36 -21.07
CA THR A 349 15.57 11.79 -21.36
C THR A 349 14.42 12.41 -20.57
N ILE A 350 13.38 11.63 -20.21
CA ILE A 350 12.31 12.10 -19.35
C ILE A 350 12.87 12.49 -17.98
N ARG A 351 12.53 13.69 -17.53
CA ARG A 351 12.91 14.23 -16.23
C ARG A 351 11.70 14.30 -15.32
N GLU A 352 11.93 14.05 -14.04
CA GLU A 352 10.93 14.48 -13.07
C GLU A 352 10.87 16.03 -13.10
N PRO A 353 9.68 16.63 -12.95
CA PRO A 353 9.54 18.08 -12.94
C PRO A 353 10.51 18.75 -11.96
N LEU A 354 10.98 19.95 -12.29
CA LEU A 354 11.75 20.75 -11.34
C LEU A 354 10.84 21.07 -10.15
N GLN A 355 11.31 20.85 -8.92
CA GLN A 355 10.49 20.89 -7.71
C GLN A 355 9.40 19.80 -7.63
N ALA A 356 9.55 18.70 -8.38
CA ALA A 356 8.77 17.48 -8.16
C ALA A 356 9.12 16.90 -6.79
N LEU A 357 8.47 17.46 -5.77
CA LEU A 357 8.43 16.90 -4.44
C LEU A 357 7.78 15.54 -4.49
N TRP A 358 7.78 14.87 -3.35
CA TRP A 358 7.07 13.62 -3.17
C TRP A 358 5.62 13.72 -3.65
N THR A 359 4.94 14.86 -3.56
CA THR A 359 3.55 15.07 -4.02
C THR A 359 3.32 14.84 -5.52
N HIS A 360 4.36 14.96 -6.36
CA HIS A 360 4.28 14.71 -7.81
C HIS A 360 4.45 13.21 -8.11
N PRO A 361 3.51 12.56 -8.81
CA PRO A 361 3.66 11.15 -9.17
C PRO A 361 4.85 10.94 -10.12
N LEU A 362 5.56 9.82 -9.98
CA LEU A 362 6.50 9.38 -10.99
C LEU A 362 5.77 9.01 -12.28
N HIS A 363 6.48 9.11 -13.39
CA HIS A 363 5.98 8.65 -14.68
C HIS A 363 6.18 7.14 -14.82
N PHE A 364 5.09 6.38 -14.78
CA PHE A 364 5.06 4.92 -14.98
C PHE A 364 4.47 4.56 -16.34
N GLN A 365 4.64 3.31 -16.75
CA GLN A 365 3.86 2.74 -17.85
C GLN A 365 2.34 2.81 -17.56
N PRO A 366 1.51 3.23 -18.53
CA PRO A 366 0.10 3.55 -18.30
C PRO A 366 -0.78 2.29 -18.31
N ILE A 367 -0.71 1.47 -17.27
CA ILE A 367 -1.62 0.33 -17.08
C ILE A 367 -3.03 0.83 -16.77
N SER A 368 -4.06 0.29 -17.43
CA SER A 368 -5.42 0.83 -17.29
C SER A 368 -6.06 0.48 -15.94
N ASN A 369 -6.92 1.39 -15.45
CA ASN A 369 -7.76 1.13 -14.28
C ASN A 369 -8.67 -0.11 -14.48
N ALA A 370 -9.05 -0.42 -15.73
CA ALA A 370 -9.89 -1.57 -16.04
C ALA A 370 -9.17 -2.91 -15.78
N PHE A 371 -7.86 -2.97 -16.01
CA PHE A 371 -7.05 -4.13 -15.67
C PHE A 371 -7.03 -4.38 -14.16
N TYR A 372 -6.75 -3.35 -13.35
CA TYR A 372 -6.74 -3.50 -11.89
C TYR A 372 -8.11 -3.88 -11.32
N GLN A 373 -9.20 -3.28 -11.84
CA GLN A 373 -10.56 -3.67 -11.45
C GLN A 373 -10.85 -5.14 -11.78
N THR A 374 -10.48 -5.56 -13.00
CA THR A 374 -10.63 -6.96 -13.42
C THR A 374 -9.85 -7.89 -12.50
N CYS A 375 -8.61 -7.54 -12.15
CA CYS A 375 -7.79 -8.30 -11.20
C CYS A 375 -8.46 -8.39 -9.83
N ALA A 376 -8.93 -7.28 -9.26
CA ALA A 376 -9.62 -7.26 -7.98
C ALA A 376 -10.84 -8.17 -7.97
N ASP A 377 -11.70 -8.10 -9.00
CA ASP A 377 -12.91 -8.92 -9.11
C ASP A 377 -12.58 -10.42 -9.23
N LEU A 378 -11.51 -10.77 -9.93
CA LEU A 378 -11.05 -12.16 -10.06
C LEU A 378 -10.47 -12.68 -8.75
N ILE A 379 -9.70 -11.85 -8.04
CA ILE A 379 -9.12 -12.17 -6.73
C ILE A 379 -10.21 -12.37 -5.67
N ILE A 380 -11.19 -11.46 -5.58
CA ILE A 380 -12.30 -11.56 -4.61
C ILE A 380 -13.07 -12.87 -4.83
N ARG A 381 -13.44 -13.17 -6.08
CA ARG A 381 -14.18 -14.39 -6.42
C ARG A 381 -13.43 -15.67 -6.08
N ARG A 382 -12.11 -15.71 -6.32
CA ARG A 382 -11.32 -16.94 -6.11
C ARG A 382 -10.89 -17.15 -4.67
N THR A 383 -10.60 -16.09 -3.93
CA THR A 383 -10.18 -16.19 -2.53
C THR A 383 -11.34 -16.48 -1.58
N GLY A 384 -12.59 -16.33 -2.05
CA GLY A 384 -13.76 -16.45 -1.19
C GLY A 384 -13.84 -15.33 -0.15
N SER A 385 -13.11 -14.23 -0.37
CA SER A 385 -13.19 -13.06 0.51
C SER A 385 -14.63 -12.53 0.56
N PRO A 386 -15.05 -11.95 1.70
CA PRO A 386 -16.38 -11.34 1.77
C PRO A 386 -16.53 -10.29 0.65
N ARG A 387 -17.74 -10.12 0.16
CA ARG A 387 -18.03 -9.25 -0.99
C ARG A 387 -18.76 -8.00 -0.53
N ILE A 388 -18.50 -6.88 -1.21
CA ILE A 388 -19.22 -5.63 -1.00
C ILE A 388 -19.94 -5.23 -2.29
N ASP A 389 -21.24 -4.95 -2.18
CA ASP A 389 -22.08 -4.47 -3.27
C ASP A 389 -22.73 -3.14 -2.88
N ILE A 390 -22.69 -2.14 -3.77
CA ILE A 390 -23.39 -0.87 -3.54
C ILE A 390 -24.77 -0.95 -4.20
N LYS A 391 -25.84 -1.07 -3.40
CA LYS A 391 -27.22 -1.15 -3.92
C LYS A 391 -27.75 0.17 -4.50
N SER A 392 -27.09 1.30 -4.22
CA SER A 392 -27.67 2.64 -4.37
C SER A 392 -27.05 3.54 -5.43
N SER A 393 -26.15 3.10 -6.31
CA SER A 393 -25.67 3.99 -7.39
C SER A 393 -26.70 4.03 -8.53
N PRO A 394 -27.35 5.19 -8.81
CA PRO A 394 -28.24 5.34 -9.95
C PRO A 394 -27.47 5.32 -11.28
N ASP A 395 -26.14 5.45 -11.24
CA ASP A 395 -25.26 5.38 -12.38
C ASP A 395 -24.45 4.07 -12.38
N ARG A 396 -24.98 3.05 -13.06
CA ARG A 396 -24.27 1.78 -13.33
C ARG A 396 -23.05 1.96 -14.25
N SER A 397 -22.79 3.16 -14.79
CA SER A 397 -21.59 3.43 -15.58
C SER A 397 -20.34 3.63 -14.72
N GLN A 398 -20.50 3.92 -13.42
CA GLN A 398 -19.39 3.87 -12.47
C GLN A 398 -19.00 2.41 -12.21
N LYS A 399 -17.98 1.95 -12.93
CA LYS A 399 -17.45 0.56 -12.88
C LYS A 399 -16.77 0.17 -11.56
N ARG A 400 -16.76 1.05 -10.54
CA ARG A 400 -16.05 0.84 -9.26
C ARG A 400 -16.97 1.01 -8.06
N SER A 401 -16.86 0.11 -7.07
CA SER A 401 -17.39 0.36 -5.73
C SER A 401 -16.63 1.52 -5.07
N ALA A 402 -17.32 2.55 -4.60
CA ALA A 402 -16.74 3.59 -3.75
C ALA A 402 -16.39 3.06 -2.35
N CYS A 403 -16.97 1.93 -1.94
CA CYS A 403 -16.71 1.32 -0.64
C CYS A 403 -15.63 0.23 -0.73
N GLN A 404 -14.80 0.17 0.31
CA GLN A 404 -13.74 -0.81 0.49
C GLN A 404 -13.90 -1.56 1.80
N MET A 405 -13.23 -2.70 1.93
CA MET A 405 -13.33 -3.52 3.12
C MET A 405 -12.01 -4.17 3.51
N ILE A 406 -11.76 -4.16 4.81
CA ILE A 406 -10.72 -4.95 5.46
C ILE A 406 -11.42 -5.99 6.33
N ALA A 407 -11.11 -7.27 6.12
CA ALA A 407 -11.73 -8.36 6.83
C ALA A 407 -10.68 -9.20 7.55
N VAL A 408 -10.82 -9.30 8.88
CA VAL A 408 -9.86 -9.97 9.75
C VAL A 408 -10.60 -11.00 10.57
N LYS A 409 -10.11 -12.23 10.57
CA LYS A 409 -10.61 -13.29 11.43
C LYS A 409 -9.87 -13.24 12.76
N THR A 410 -10.59 -12.96 13.85
CA THR A 410 -10.02 -12.81 15.20
C THR A 410 -10.15 -14.09 16.02
N ALA A 411 -11.13 -14.95 15.67
CA ALA A 411 -11.28 -16.30 16.20
C ALA A 411 -11.96 -17.21 15.16
N GLU A 412 -12.13 -18.50 15.46
CA GLU A 412 -12.68 -19.48 14.50
C GLU A 412 -14.01 -19.06 13.85
N LYS A 413 -14.87 -18.36 14.61
CA LYS A 413 -16.18 -17.87 14.15
C LYS A 413 -16.36 -16.35 14.32
N THR A 414 -15.31 -15.64 14.71
CA THR A 414 -15.38 -14.19 14.98
C THR A 414 -14.57 -13.42 13.97
N TRP A 415 -15.19 -12.38 13.43
CA TRP A 415 -14.60 -11.51 12.42
C TRP A 415 -14.69 -10.06 12.85
N LYS A 416 -13.64 -9.31 12.53
CA LYS A 416 -13.64 -7.85 12.56
C LYS A 416 -13.60 -7.35 11.13
N ILE A 417 -14.61 -6.59 10.75
CA ILE A 417 -14.81 -6.08 9.40
C ILE A 417 -14.80 -4.57 9.46
N ALA A 418 -13.88 -3.92 8.74
CA ALA A 418 -13.87 -2.48 8.59
C ALA A 418 -14.33 -2.12 7.18
N VAL A 419 -15.38 -1.31 7.07
CA VAL A 419 -15.96 -0.88 5.78
C VAL A 419 -15.71 0.60 5.60
N GLY A 420 -14.89 0.94 4.62
CA GLY A 420 -14.51 2.30 4.26
C GLY A 420 -15.30 2.82 3.07
N ASN A 421 -15.33 4.15 2.93
CA ASN A 421 -15.98 4.84 1.82
C ASN A 421 -15.07 5.95 1.29
N GLU A 422 -14.83 5.94 -0.02
CA GLU A 422 -14.00 6.93 -0.71
C GLU A 422 -14.77 8.17 -1.18
N ASP A 423 -16.09 8.14 -1.24
CA ASP A 423 -16.85 9.31 -1.67
C ASP A 423 -17.07 10.31 -0.53
N TYR A 424 -17.44 11.55 -0.85
CA TYR A 424 -17.73 12.59 0.14
C TYR A 424 -19.14 12.49 0.77
N PHE A 425 -19.98 11.59 0.28
CA PHE A 425 -21.34 11.37 0.78
C PHE A 425 -21.49 9.96 1.36
N TYR A 426 -22.56 9.75 2.12
CA TYR A 426 -22.83 8.45 2.76
C TYR A 426 -23.18 7.37 1.74
N HIS A 427 -22.68 6.15 1.97
CA HIS A 427 -23.10 4.95 1.25
C HIS A 427 -23.78 3.94 2.17
N HIS A 428 -24.62 3.09 1.59
CA HIS A 428 -25.25 1.93 2.24
C HIS A 428 -24.84 0.64 1.50
N PRO A 429 -23.55 0.25 1.59
CA PRO A 429 -23.10 -0.98 0.97
C PRO A 429 -23.74 -2.19 1.66
N VAL A 430 -23.96 -3.24 0.88
CA VAL A 430 -24.31 -4.56 1.38
C VAL A 430 -23.07 -5.41 1.35
N VAL A 431 -22.68 -5.92 2.52
CA VAL A 431 -21.56 -6.83 2.68
C VAL A 431 -22.12 -8.24 2.80
N ASP A 432 -21.61 -9.16 1.98
CA ASP A 432 -21.92 -10.59 2.01
C ASP A 432 -20.74 -11.37 2.59
N MET A 433 -20.97 -12.01 3.73
CA MET A 433 -19.99 -12.83 4.45
C MET A 433 -19.94 -14.27 3.94
N HIS A 434 -20.79 -14.65 2.98
CA HIS A 434 -20.99 -16.03 2.45
C HIS A 434 -21.45 -17.07 3.47
N LEU A 435 -21.40 -16.76 4.77
CA LEU A 435 -21.87 -17.57 5.88
C LEU A 435 -22.92 -16.80 6.69
N PRO A 436 -23.92 -17.49 7.26
CA PRO A 436 -24.94 -16.84 8.09
C PRO A 436 -24.35 -16.01 9.23
N ILE A 437 -24.88 -14.81 9.46
CA ILE A 437 -24.46 -13.94 10.54
C ILE A 437 -25.33 -14.22 11.77
N GLN A 438 -24.73 -14.73 12.85
CA GLN A 438 -25.41 -14.99 14.12
C GLN A 438 -25.55 -13.72 14.96
N GLN A 439 -24.50 -12.88 14.97
CA GLN A 439 -24.46 -11.63 15.72
C GLN A 439 -23.61 -10.61 15.00
N ILE A 440 -24.00 -9.35 15.06
CA ILE A 440 -23.24 -8.21 14.53
C ILE A 440 -23.35 -7.01 15.46
N THR A 441 -22.27 -6.28 15.63
CA THR A 441 -22.23 -5.01 16.37
C THR A 441 -21.32 -4.03 15.66
N CYS A 442 -21.76 -2.78 15.52
CA CYS A 442 -20.90 -1.71 15.01
C CYS A 442 -20.20 -1.02 16.18
N LEU A 443 -18.86 -0.97 16.13
CA LEU A 443 -18.00 -0.46 17.21
C LEU A 443 -17.76 1.05 17.11
N THR A 444 -17.96 1.63 15.93
CA THR A 444 -17.72 3.06 15.63
C THR A 444 -18.99 3.91 15.75
N LYS A 445 -20.18 3.31 15.69
CA LYS A 445 -21.45 4.01 15.91
C LYS A 445 -21.82 4.10 17.39
N TYR A 446 -22.76 4.99 17.70
CA TYR A 446 -23.30 5.16 19.04
C TYR A 446 -23.93 3.86 19.58
N ARG A 447 -23.89 3.71 20.91
CA ARG A 447 -24.48 2.56 21.61
C ARG A 447 -25.97 2.42 21.26
N GLY A 448 -26.37 1.21 20.85
CA GLY A 448 -27.74 0.90 20.46
C GLY A 448 -28.03 1.05 18.96
N TYR A 449 -27.05 1.46 18.15
CA TYR A 449 -27.15 1.37 16.69
C TYR A 449 -27.42 -0.08 16.26
N LYS A 450 -28.51 -0.29 15.51
CA LYS A 450 -28.88 -1.59 14.96
C LYS A 450 -28.34 -1.71 13.54
N VAL A 451 -27.53 -2.73 13.29
CA VAL A 451 -27.06 -3.06 11.94
C VAL A 451 -28.12 -3.89 11.24
N GLU A 452 -28.50 -3.50 10.02
CA GLU A 452 -29.43 -4.29 9.21
C GLU A 452 -28.73 -5.56 8.75
N CYS A 453 -29.29 -6.72 9.09
CA CYS A 453 -28.67 -8.01 8.85
C CYS A 453 -29.71 -9.03 8.41
N SER A 454 -29.40 -9.82 7.39
CA SER A 454 -30.25 -10.88 6.85
C SER A 454 -29.41 -12.00 6.24
N GLY A 455 -29.54 -13.21 6.78
CA GLY A 455 -28.77 -14.38 6.33
C GLY A 455 -27.27 -14.14 6.46
N SER A 456 -26.53 -14.21 5.34
CA SER A 456 -25.09 -13.93 5.28
C SER A 456 -24.74 -12.46 5.05
N THR A 457 -25.74 -11.59 4.91
CA THR A 457 -25.54 -10.21 4.47
C THR A 457 -25.86 -9.19 5.55
N PHE A 458 -25.13 -8.08 5.57
CA PHE A 458 -25.48 -6.92 6.37
C PHE A 458 -25.31 -5.61 5.59
N SER A 459 -25.99 -4.56 6.06
CA SER A 459 -25.90 -3.20 5.51
C SER A 459 -25.79 -2.18 6.64
N ALA A 460 -24.98 -1.16 6.41
CA ALA A 460 -24.79 -0.07 7.36
C ALA A 460 -24.48 1.24 6.65
N ARG A 461 -24.74 2.35 7.33
CA ARG A 461 -24.47 3.69 6.80
C ARG A 461 -23.01 4.08 7.02
N ILE A 462 -22.23 4.12 5.94
CA ILE A 462 -20.79 4.42 5.97
C ILE A 462 -20.55 5.90 5.62
N PRO A 463 -19.87 6.68 6.50
CA PRO A 463 -19.63 8.11 6.30
C PRO A 463 -18.71 8.39 5.11
N GLY A 464 -18.87 9.57 4.51
CA GLY A 464 -17.99 10.02 3.44
C GLY A 464 -16.54 10.13 3.90
N ARG A 465 -15.60 9.65 3.09
CA ARG A 465 -14.16 9.56 3.37
C ARG A 465 -13.80 8.79 4.65
N GLY A 466 -14.77 8.10 5.26
CA GLY A 466 -14.62 7.47 6.56
C GLY A 466 -14.68 5.96 6.53
N MET A 467 -14.68 5.37 7.72
CA MET A 467 -14.73 3.93 7.90
C MET A 467 -15.52 3.57 9.16
N GLU A 468 -16.28 2.49 9.09
CA GLU A 468 -17.00 1.91 10.22
C GLU A 468 -16.46 0.51 10.52
N VAL A 469 -16.39 0.14 11.79
CA VAL A 469 -15.90 -1.16 12.23
C VAL A 469 -17.06 -1.99 12.78
N PHE A 470 -17.10 -3.25 12.37
CA PHE A 470 -18.09 -4.23 12.78
C PHE A 470 -17.39 -5.44 13.39
N GLU A 471 -17.96 -5.96 14.47
CA GLU A 471 -17.61 -7.28 15.01
C GLU A 471 -18.76 -8.24 14.71
N LEU A 472 -18.44 -9.38 14.12
CA LEU A 472 -19.41 -10.38 13.68
C LEU A 472 -19.08 -11.74 14.26
N ARG A 473 -20.13 -12.52 14.51
CA ARG A 473 -20.07 -13.96 14.75
C ARG A 473 -20.83 -14.67 13.63
N LEU A 474 -20.18 -15.60 12.94
CA LEU A 474 -20.75 -16.42 11.86
C LEU A 474 -21.20 -17.80 12.35
#